data_AF-A0AAV0E899-F1
#
_entry.id   AF-A0AAV0E899-F1
#
_cell.length_a   1.000
_cell.length_b   1.000
_cell.length_c   1.000
_cell.angle_alpha   90.00
_cell.angle_beta   90.00
_cell.angle_gamma   90.00
#
_symmetry.space_group_name_H-M   'P 1'
#
loop_
_entity.id
_entity.type
_entity.pdbx_description
1 polymer ?
#
loop_
_entity_poly.entity_id
_entity_poly.type
_entity_poly.pdbx_seq_one_letter_code
_entity_poly.pdbx_strand_id
1 'polypeptide(L)'
;MQALRIDPPDAPNAESTIEQKCYYEQWKRSNRMCLMVIKNSILVSIRGVIPDSENAKTYLEYVEEQFKGASKAHASTLILKILTNKYDGVSGIREHIMKMSDMSNKLKSMDMEISEGFLVHFIMTSLPASYGPFKIRSITTRRKRSGP
;
A
#
# COMPACT_ATOMS: atom_id res chain seq x y z
N MET A 1 20.92 -0.80 -15.98
CA MET A 1 21.26 -0.58 -14.56
C MET A 1 21.71 -1.91 -13.97
N GLN A 2 23.02 -2.16 -13.95
CA GLN A 2 23.58 -3.45 -13.53
C GLN A 2 23.70 -3.54 -12.00
N ALA A 3 23.91 -2.40 -11.32
CA ALA A 3 24.06 -2.32 -9.87
C ALA A 3 22.81 -2.68 -9.05
N LEU A 4 21.61 -2.67 -9.64
CA LEU A 4 20.39 -3.13 -8.97
C LEU A 4 20.17 -4.65 -9.12
N ARG A 5 20.90 -5.31 -10.03
CA ARG A 5 20.75 -6.73 -10.35
C ARG A 5 21.88 -7.59 -9.78
N ILE A 6 23.02 -6.98 -9.46
CA ILE A 6 24.23 -7.66 -8.99
C ILE A 6 24.62 -7.06 -7.65
N ASP A 7 24.94 -7.94 -6.71
CA ASP A 7 25.43 -7.53 -5.39
C ASP A 7 26.74 -6.75 -5.47
N PRO A 8 27.05 -5.94 -4.44
CA PRO A 8 28.24 -5.11 -4.45
C PRO A 8 29.49 -5.97 -4.57
N PRO A 9 30.37 -5.71 -5.55
CA PRO A 9 31.65 -6.40 -5.60
C PRO A 9 32.52 -6.02 -4.41
N ASP A 10 33.34 -6.96 -3.97
CA ASP A 10 34.36 -6.69 -2.96
C ASP A 10 35.29 -5.56 -3.40
N ALA A 11 35.69 -4.73 -2.44
CA ALA A 11 36.62 -3.65 -2.70
C ALA A 11 37.95 -4.24 -3.18
N PRO A 12 38.49 -3.79 -4.33
CA PRO A 12 39.74 -4.30 -4.84
C PRO A 12 40.89 -4.00 -3.86
N ASN A 13 41.74 -4.99 -3.64
CA ASN A 13 42.95 -4.91 -2.83
C ASN A 13 44.21 -4.83 -3.71
N ALA A 14 45.39 -4.82 -3.09
CA ALA A 14 46.67 -4.75 -3.79
C ALA A 14 46.90 -5.92 -4.77
N GLU A 15 46.34 -7.09 -4.48
CA GLU A 15 46.46 -8.33 -5.26
C GLU A 15 45.42 -8.43 -6.39
N SER A 16 44.43 -7.53 -6.43
CA SER A 16 43.34 -7.60 -7.40
C SER A 16 43.83 -7.33 -8.82
N THR A 17 43.32 -8.12 -9.77
CA THR A 17 43.65 -8.00 -11.18
C THR A 17 43.12 -6.68 -11.77
N ILE A 18 43.67 -6.27 -12.91
CA ILE A 18 43.20 -5.09 -13.65
C ILE A 18 41.71 -5.24 -14.01
N GLU A 19 41.28 -6.44 -14.37
CA GLU A 19 39.89 -6.75 -14.71
C GLU A 19 38.95 -6.58 -13.50
N GLN A 20 39.35 -7.08 -12.31
CA GLN A 20 38.57 -6.89 -11.08
C GLN A 20 38.42 -5.41 -10.71
N LYS A 21 39.50 -4.64 -10.85
CA LYS A 21 39.47 -3.18 -10.61
C LYS A 21 38.57 -2.45 -11.61
N CYS A 22 38.64 -2.82 -12.89
CA CYS A 22 37.78 -2.27 -13.95
C CYS A 22 36.30 -2.58 -13.68
N TYR A 23 35.99 -3.82 -13.32
CA TYR A 23 34.63 -4.26 -12.98
C TYR A 23 34.07 -3.48 -11.79
N TYR A 24 34.87 -3.31 -10.72
CA TYR A 24 34.47 -2.52 -9.55
C TYR A 24 34.12 -1.08 -9.92
N GLU A 25 34.95 -0.40 -10.73
CA GLU A 25 34.68 0.97 -11.17
C GLU A 25 33.44 1.07 -12.06
N GLN A 26 33.23 0.09 -12.94
CA GLN A 26 32.03 0.03 -13.77
C GLN A 26 30.76 -0.14 -12.91
N TRP A 27 30.81 -1.02 -11.91
CA TRP A 27 29.72 -1.20 -10.95
C TRP A 27 29.47 0.09 -10.17
N LYS A 28 30.52 0.75 -9.66
CA LYS A 28 30.41 2.01 -8.91
C LYS A 28 29.76 3.13 -9.73
N ARG A 29 30.13 3.26 -11.00
CA ARG A 29 29.49 4.20 -11.94
C ARG A 29 28.02 3.87 -12.15
N SER A 30 27.70 2.59 -12.36
CA SER A 30 26.32 2.10 -12.51
C SER A 30 25.49 2.41 -11.27
N ASN A 31 26.04 2.13 -10.07
CA ASN A 31 25.42 2.39 -8.78
C ASN A 31 25.12 3.88 -8.56
N ARG A 32 26.10 4.77 -8.84
CA ARG A 32 25.91 6.22 -8.76
C ARG A 32 24.79 6.72 -9.68
N MET A 33 24.71 6.20 -10.90
CA MET A 33 23.63 6.55 -11.84
C MET A 33 22.27 6.08 -11.33
N CYS A 34 22.18 4.87 -10.78
CA CYS A 34 20.94 4.34 -10.20
C CYS A 34 20.48 5.22 -9.03
N LEU A 35 21.39 5.55 -8.10
CA LEU A 35 21.08 6.45 -6.99
C LEU A 35 20.53 7.78 -7.46
N MET A 36 21.19 8.41 -8.44
CA MET A 36 20.75 9.70 -8.98
C MET A 36 19.35 9.62 -9.59
N VAL A 37 19.03 8.56 -10.34
CA VAL A 37 17.70 8.35 -10.92
C VAL A 37 16.64 8.14 -9.83
N ILE A 38 16.88 7.23 -8.87
CA ILE A 38 15.93 6.95 -7.79
C ILE A 38 15.67 8.23 -6.98
N LYS A 39 16.74 8.90 -6.55
CA LYS A 39 16.67 10.13 -5.75
C LYS A 39 15.97 11.29 -6.46
N ASN A 40 16.04 11.37 -7.79
CA ASN A 40 15.37 12.40 -8.59
C ASN A 40 13.92 12.05 -8.93
N SER A 41 13.54 10.77 -8.88
CA SER A 41 12.14 10.34 -9.03
C SER A 41 11.28 10.58 -7.77
N ILE A 42 11.91 10.89 -6.63
CA ILE A 42 11.23 11.12 -5.36
C ILE A 42 11.14 12.62 -5.10
N LEU A 43 9.96 13.09 -4.71
CA LEU A 43 9.75 14.48 -4.32
C LEU A 43 10.66 14.86 -3.15
N VAL A 44 11.25 16.05 -3.21
CA VAL A 44 12.22 16.55 -2.20
C VAL A 44 11.63 16.52 -0.79
N SER A 45 10.33 16.78 -0.64
CA SER A 45 9.62 16.74 0.65
C SER A 45 9.58 15.35 1.28
N ILE A 46 9.60 14.29 0.48
CA ILE A 46 9.57 12.89 0.95
C ILE A 46 10.99 12.36 1.15
N ARG A 47 11.93 12.86 0.34
CA ARG A 47 13.33 12.41 0.37
C ARG A 47 14.01 12.63 1.72
N GLY A 48 13.64 13.67 2.47
CA GLY A 48 14.21 13.95 3.79
C GLY A 48 13.85 12.94 4.88
N VAL A 49 12.84 12.10 4.66
CA VAL A 49 12.38 11.09 5.63
C VAL A 49 13.00 9.70 5.36
N ILE A 50 13.71 9.54 4.24
CA ILE A 50 14.36 8.29 3.81
C ILE A 50 15.83 8.35 4.23
N PRO A 51 16.34 7.38 5.01
CA PRO A 51 17.77 7.30 5.33
C PRO A 51 18.64 7.31 4.08
N ASP A 52 19.78 8.01 4.12
CA ASP A 52 20.68 8.05 2.98
C ASP A 52 21.51 6.75 2.87
N SER A 53 21.94 6.43 1.65
CA SER A 53 22.80 5.28 1.35
C SER A 53 23.64 5.54 0.10
N GLU A 54 24.90 5.10 0.16
CA GLU A 54 25.82 5.08 -0.98
C GLU A 54 25.56 3.92 -1.95
N ASN A 55 24.76 2.94 -1.53
CA ASN A 55 24.34 1.82 -2.36
C ASN A 55 22.90 2.03 -2.85
N ALA A 56 22.69 1.96 -4.17
CA ALA A 56 21.41 2.14 -4.82
C ALA A 56 20.37 1.09 -4.42
N LYS A 57 20.81 -0.17 -4.25
CA LYS A 57 19.93 -1.29 -3.85
C LYS A 57 19.42 -1.07 -2.42
N THR A 58 20.32 -0.79 -1.49
CA THR A 58 19.97 -0.48 -0.10
C THR A 58 19.11 0.79 0.01
N TYR A 59 19.41 1.83 -0.77
CA TYR A 59 18.56 3.02 -0.80
C TYR A 59 17.14 2.70 -1.28
N LEU A 60 17.01 1.86 -2.32
CA LEU A 60 15.72 1.43 -2.84
C LEU A 60 14.92 0.61 -1.80
N GLU A 61 15.60 -0.24 -1.01
CA GLU A 61 14.99 -0.97 0.10
C GLU A 61 14.43 -0.02 1.17
N TYR A 62 15.18 1.03 1.55
CA TYR A 62 14.69 2.06 2.48
C TYR A 62 13.50 2.83 1.92
N VAL A 63 13.51 3.16 0.63
CA VAL A 63 12.34 3.76 -0.04
C VAL A 63 11.14 2.84 0.13
N GLU A 64 11.26 1.56 -0.25
CA GLU A 64 10.18 0.59 -0.16
C GLU A 64 9.65 0.44 1.29
N GLU A 65 10.54 0.38 2.27
CA GLU A 65 10.20 0.25 3.68
C GLU A 65 9.39 1.46 4.21
N GLN A 66 9.79 2.68 3.86
CA GLN A 66 9.08 3.89 4.26
C GLN A 66 7.64 3.91 3.73
N PHE A 67 7.44 3.46 2.49
CA PHE A 67 6.10 3.41 1.88
C PHE A 67 5.25 2.24 2.38
N LYS A 68 5.85 1.14 2.84
CA LYS A 68 5.12 0.04 3.52
C LYS A 68 4.42 0.54 4.79
N GLY A 69 5.09 1.36 5.61
CA GLY A 69 4.52 1.94 6.82
C GLY A 69 3.36 2.90 6.54
N ALA A 70 3.56 3.83 5.60
CA ALA A 70 2.53 4.79 5.18
C ALA A 70 1.29 4.10 4.59
N SER A 71 1.49 3.06 3.78
CA SER A 71 0.40 2.24 3.23
C SER A 71 -0.43 1.58 4.33
N LYS A 72 0.21 0.98 5.34
CA LYS A 72 -0.49 0.39 6.50
C LYS A 72 -1.30 1.42 7.28
N ALA A 73 -0.73 2.58 7.60
CA ALA A 73 -1.44 3.64 8.32
C ALA A 73 -2.64 4.17 7.52
N HIS A 74 -2.48 4.30 6.19
CA HIS A 74 -3.56 4.71 5.31
C HIS A 74 -4.68 3.67 5.27
N ALA A 75 -4.34 2.38 5.16
CA ALA A 75 -5.29 1.28 5.21
C ALA A 75 -6.03 1.23 6.56
N SER A 76 -5.33 1.36 7.69
CA SER A 76 -5.95 1.46 9.02
C SER A 76 -6.94 2.63 9.11
N THR A 77 -6.59 3.77 8.53
CA THR A 77 -7.49 4.95 8.48
C THR A 77 -8.75 4.65 7.67
N LEU A 78 -8.63 3.97 6.52
CA LEU A 78 -9.79 3.57 5.72
C LEU A 78 -10.68 2.55 6.44
N ILE A 79 -10.08 1.55 7.11
CA ILE A 79 -10.81 0.57 7.92
C ILE A 79 -11.60 1.28 9.03
N LEU A 80 -10.95 2.18 9.77
CA LEU A 80 -11.60 2.94 10.83
C LEU A 80 -12.76 3.77 10.27
N LYS A 81 -12.58 4.41 9.11
CA LYS A 81 -13.65 5.14 8.42
C LYS A 81 -14.81 4.22 8.05
N ILE A 82 -14.57 3.04 7.48
CA ILE A 82 -15.65 2.09 7.14
C ILE A 82 -16.43 1.68 8.40
N LEU A 83 -15.75 1.43 9.52
CA LEU A 83 -16.40 1.00 10.77
C LEU A 83 -17.20 2.12 11.44
N THR A 84 -16.75 3.37 11.32
CA THR A 84 -17.31 4.52 12.04
C THR A 84 -18.23 5.40 11.19
N ASN A 85 -18.14 5.33 9.86
CA ASN A 85 -18.95 6.13 8.94
C ASN A 85 -20.42 5.71 9.03
N LYS A 86 -21.20 6.49 9.77
CA LYS A 86 -22.66 6.36 9.85
C LYS A 86 -23.31 7.18 8.75
N TYR A 87 -24.46 6.70 8.28
CA TYR A 87 -25.29 7.46 7.36
C TYR A 87 -25.89 8.65 8.12
N ASP A 88 -25.75 9.84 7.54
CA ASP A 88 -26.13 11.11 8.15
C ASP A 88 -27.64 11.40 8.11
N GLY A 89 -28.41 10.59 7.37
CA GLY A 89 -29.85 10.79 7.21
C GLY A 89 -30.23 11.86 6.20
N VAL A 90 -29.26 12.59 5.64
CA VAL A 90 -29.46 13.76 4.77
C VAL A 90 -28.96 13.47 3.36
N SER A 91 -27.76 12.91 3.23
CA SER A 91 -27.20 12.45 1.95
C SER A 91 -28.04 11.31 1.37
N GLY A 92 -27.95 11.06 0.06
CA GLY A 92 -28.68 9.94 -0.53
C GLY A 92 -28.11 8.59 -0.07
N ILE A 93 -28.96 7.60 0.25
CA ILE A 93 -28.48 6.26 0.64
C ILE A 93 -27.56 5.62 -0.42
N ARG A 94 -27.81 5.92 -1.70
CA ARG A 94 -26.95 5.50 -2.83
C ARG A 94 -25.56 6.12 -2.75
N GLU A 95 -25.47 7.38 -2.38
CA GLU A 95 -24.20 8.10 -2.22
C GLU A 95 -23.41 7.52 -1.04
N HIS A 96 -24.07 7.21 0.07
CA HIS A 96 -23.43 6.54 1.19
C HIS A 96 -22.91 5.14 0.84
N ILE A 97 -23.67 4.36 0.07
CA ILE A 97 -23.23 3.07 -0.47
C ILE A 97 -22.00 3.24 -1.37
N MET A 98 -22.03 4.19 -2.30
CA MET A 98 -20.89 4.48 -3.19
C MET A 98 -19.65 4.85 -2.38
N LYS A 99 -19.77 5.75 -1.40
CA LYS A 99 -18.67 6.14 -0.51
C LYS A 99 -18.06 4.95 0.23
N MET A 100 -18.90 4.04 0.75
CA MET A 100 -18.44 2.82 1.43
C MET A 100 -17.75 1.86 0.46
N SER A 101 -18.31 1.67 -0.74
CA SER A 101 -17.72 0.84 -1.80
C SER A 101 -16.39 1.40 -2.30
N ASP A 102 -16.26 2.71 -2.46
CA ASP A 102 -15.03 3.37 -2.87
C ASP A 102 -13.90 3.17 -1.85
N MET A 103 -14.22 3.25 -0.55
CA MET A 103 -13.25 2.94 0.51
C MET A 103 -12.83 1.46 0.47
N SER A 104 -13.76 0.54 0.22
CA SER A 104 -13.47 -0.89 0.06
C SER A 104 -12.59 -1.16 -1.17
N ASN A 105 -12.86 -0.49 -2.29
CA ASN A 105 -12.06 -0.61 -3.51
C ASN A 105 -10.63 -0.07 -3.31
N LYS A 106 -10.47 1.02 -2.56
CA LYS A 106 -9.15 1.52 -2.17
C LYS A 106 -8.37 0.51 -1.32
N LEU A 107 -9.03 -0.14 -0.35
CA LEU A 107 -8.41 -1.21 0.43
C LEU A 107 -8.02 -2.42 -0.43
N LYS A 108 -8.85 -2.79 -1.41
CA LYS A 108 -8.53 -3.84 -2.39
C LYS A 108 -7.26 -3.52 -3.19
N SER A 109 -7.05 -2.26 -3.57
CA SER A 109 -5.82 -1.85 -4.26
C SER A 109 -4.55 -1.93 -3.39
N MET A 110 -4.71 -2.04 -2.06
CA MET A 110 -3.65 -2.23 -1.08
C MET A 110 -3.50 -3.70 -0.65
N ASP A 111 -4.09 -4.65 -1.39
CA ASP A 111 -4.13 -6.08 -1.05
C ASP A 111 -4.86 -6.39 0.28
N MET A 112 -5.78 -5.51 0.70
CA MET A 112 -6.60 -5.65 1.90
C MET A 112 -8.08 -5.77 1.54
N GLU A 113 -8.42 -6.76 0.72
CA GLU A 113 -9.80 -6.94 0.22
C GLU A 113 -10.80 -7.25 1.35
N ILE A 114 -11.88 -6.47 1.41
CA ILE A 114 -13.04 -6.77 2.22
C ILE A 114 -14.00 -7.60 1.39
N SER A 115 -14.43 -8.75 1.89
CA SER A 115 -15.42 -9.56 1.18
C SER A 115 -16.72 -8.79 1.00
N GLU A 116 -17.39 -8.99 -0.13
CA GLU A 116 -18.67 -8.33 -0.44
C GLU A 116 -19.71 -8.52 0.68
N GLY A 117 -19.74 -9.71 1.29
CA GLY A 117 -20.62 -10.01 2.42
C GLY A 117 -20.36 -9.13 3.66
N PHE A 118 -19.09 -8.86 3.98
CA PHE A 118 -18.73 -7.95 5.08
C PHE A 118 -19.01 -6.50 4.72
N LEU A 119 -18.74 -6.08 3.48
CA LEU A 119 -19.05 -4.72 3.02
C LEU A 119 -20.55 -4.41 3.13
N VAL A 120 -21.41 -5.33 2.66
CA VAL A 120 -22.87 -5.21 2.83
C VAL A 120 -23.24 -5.12 4.29
N HIS A 121 -22.61 -5.91 5.17
CA HIS A 121 -22.87 -5.84 6.61
C HIS A 121 -22.48 -4.47 7.21
N PHE A 122 -21.34 -3.90 6.85
CA PHE A 122 -20.92 -2.58 7.30
C PHE A 122 -21.86 -1.49 6.81
N ILE A 123 -22.26 -1.53 5.54
CA ILE A 123 -23.26 -0.61 4.98
C ILE A 123 -24.56 -0.72 5.77
N MET A 124 -25.10 -1.92 5.99
CA MET A 124 -26.34 -2.08 6.73
C MET A 124 -26.23 -1.58 8.17
N THR A 125 -25.16 -1.91 8.89
CA THR A 125 -24.95 -1.47 10.29
C THR A 125 -24.64 0.02 10.45
N SER A 126 -24.27 0.70 9.36
CA SER A 126 -24.11 2.15 9.32
C SER A 126 -25.42 2.94 9.19
N LEU A 127 -26.51 2.30 8.76
CA LEU A 127 -27.82 2.95 8.61
C LEU A 127 -28.52 3.13 9.98
N PRO A 128 -29.28 4.23 10.18
CA PRO A 128 -30.07 4.47 11.38
C PRO A 128 -31.11 3.38 11.66
N ALA A 129 -31.59 3.32 12.90
CA ALA A 129 -32.63 2.38 13.33
C ALA A 129 -33.97 2.55 12.58
N SER A 130 -34.23 3.74 12.02
CA SER A 130 -35.40 4.00 11.16
C SER A 130 -35.44 3.12 9.90
N TYR A 131 -34.30 2.56 9.48
CA TYR A 131 -34.19 1.57 8.40
C TYR A 131 -34.32 0.11 8.87
N GLY A 132 -34.72 -0.10 10.14
CA GLY A 132 -34.89 -1.41 10.79
C GLY A 132 -35.68 -2.44 9.97
N PRO A 133 -36.80 -2.10 9.31
CA PRO A 133 -37.57 -3.06 8.50
C PRO A 133 -36.76 -3.68 7.33
N PHE A 134 -35.80 -2.93 6.76
CA PHE A 134 -34.92 -3.41 5.69
C PHE A 134 -33.77 -4.28 6.23
N LYS A 135 -33.26 -4.00 7.45
CA LYS A 135 -32.25 -4.82 8.15
C LYS A 135 -32.74 -6.23 8.46
N ILE A 136 -34.01 -6.36 8.87
CA ILE A 136 -34.58 -7.65 9.26
C ILE A 136 -34.72 -8.56 8.04
N ARG A 137 -35.17 -8.02 6.89
CA ARG A 137 -35.43 -8.82 5.68
C ARG A 137 -34.18 -9.50 5.10
N SER A 138 -33.01 -8.85 5.10
CA SER A 138 -31.78 -9.44 4.54
C SER A 138 -31.16 -10.54 5.42
N ILE A 139 -31.26 -10.41 6.76
CA ILE A 139 -30.75 -11.40 7.71
C ILE A 139 -31.61 -12.68 7.68
N THR A 140 -32.94 -12.54 7.53
CA THR A 140 -33.85 -13.70 7.44
C THR A 140 -33.70 -14.46 6.12
N THR A 141 -33.44 -13.79 5.00
CA THR A 141 -33.26 -14.45 3.69
C THR A 141 -31.97 -15.28 3.63
N ARG A 142 -30.89 -14.90 4.36
CA ARG A 142 -29.69 -15.75 4.47
C ARG A 142 -29.93 -17.05 5.26
N ARG A 143 -30.79 -17.02 6.29
CA ARG A 143 -31.12 -18.23 7.06
C ARG A 143 -31.93 -19.27 6.29
N LYS A 144 -32.61 -18.88 5.20
CA LYS A 144 -33.35 -19.82 4.33
C LYS A 144 -32.54 -20.41 3.17
N ARG A 145 -31.28 -20.00 2.98
CA ARG A 145 -30.38 -20.57 1.94
C ARG A 145 -29.32 -21.53 2.49
N SER A 146 -29.38 -21.86 3.78
CA SER A 146 -28.52 -22.86 4.41
C SER A 146 -29.38 -23.91 5.11
N GLY A 147 -29.77 -24.92 4.34
CA GLY A 147 -30.21 -26.23 4.86
C GLY A 147 -31.41 -26.82 4.12
N PRO A 148 -31.43 -28.14 3.88
CA PRO A 148 -30.34 -29.05 3.51
C PRO A 148 -30.14 -29.16 1.98
#